data_AF-A0A9E0MJE4-F1
#
_entry.id   AF-A0A9E0MJE4-F1
#
_cell.length_a   1.000
_cell.length_b   1.000
_cell.length_c   1.000
_cell.angle_alpha   90.00
_cell.angle_beta   90.00
_cell.angle_gamma   90.00
#
_symmetry.space_group_name_H-M   'P 1'
#
loop_
_entity.id
_entity.type
_entity.pdbx_description
1 polymer ?
#
loop_
_entity_poly.entity_id
_entity_poly.type
_entity_poly.pdbx_seq_one_letter_code
_entity_poly.pdbx_strand_id
1 'polypeptide(L)'
;MKIHRGSDAIGSWAFQLLVSTEAPIEEQWHDALTGLRSCAEELCARGILLPTEATVERWREFRPPDITTTTRDLSATLLAELEALIGPAPERGVLELNGDTRFDSLDGPRFVPGACELGVTVDSFSCWIRLSTYADIWMPYNVMAQSQWAVAELNAPRLRAALEAMEQIVGKPGYAEDSRFAKVDGYELRNHIVRGDVLDLQDMGYDESWIADRWPEPDPPDPPPGPAGA
;
A
#
# COMPACT_ATOMS: atom_id res chain seq x y z
N MET A 1 1.54 5.61 12.43
CA MET A 1 2.07 6.82 11.80
C MET A 1 1.96 6.67 10.29
N LYS A 2 1.94 7.76 9.52
CA LYS A 2 2.11 7.72 8.07
C LYS A 2 3.35 8.51 7.67
N ILE A 3 4.21 7.92 6.86
CA ILE A 3 5.37 8.61 6.26
C ILE A 3 4.98 9.33 4.96
N HIS A 4 5.77 10.33 4.55
CA HIS A 4 5.58 11.00 3.28
C HIS A 4 5.58 10.00 2.11
N ARG A 5 4.61 10.16 1.19
CA ARG A 5 4.59 9.42 -0.09
C ARG A 5 5.85 9.82 -0.87
N GLY A 6 6.70 8.85 -1.17
CA GLY A 6 8.04 9.02 -1.73
C GLY A 6 8.64 7.68 -2.18
N SER A 7 9.97 7.59 -2.31
CA SER A 7 10.63 6.36 -2.82
C SER A 7 10.58 5.15 -1.90
N ASP A 8 10.28 5.32 -0.61
CA ASP A 8 10.37 4.25 0.38
C ASP A 8 9.01 4.01 1.03
N ALA A 9 8.34 2.92 0.66
CA ALA A 9 7.13 2.43 1.34
C ALA A 9 7.51 1.64 2.60
N ILE A 10 6.59 1.56 3.57
CA ILE A 10 6.76 0.69 4.74
C ILE A 10 6.63 -0.78 4.32
N GLY A 11 5.66 -1.09 3.45
CA GLY A 11 5.55 -2.39 2.79
C GLY A 11 5.12 -2.22 1.34
N SER A 12 5.60 -3.07 0.44
CA SER A 12 5.19 -3.08 -0.98
C SER A 12 5.19 -4.51 -1.51
N TRP A 13 4.04 -4.95 -2.01
CA TRP A 13 3.83 -6.27 -2.60
C TRP A 13 3.50 -6.13 -4.07
N ALA A 14 4.20 -6.86 -4.92
CA ALA A 14 3.98 -6.92 -6.37
C ALA A 14 3.47 -8.30 -6.78
N PHE A 15 2.35 -8.33 -7.50
CA PHE A 15 1.68 -9.52 -8.00
C PHE A 15 1.77 -9.55 -9.52
N GLN A 16 2.42 -10.57 -10.08
CA GLN A 16 2.57 -10.67 -11.53
C GLN A 16 1.27 -11.15 -12.17
N LEU A 17 0.70 -10.34 -13.07
CA LEU A 17 -0.46 -10.76 -13.84
C LEU A 17 -0.06 -11.80 -14.91
N LEU A 18 -0.94 -12.77 -15.15
CA LEU A 18 -0.81 -13.79 -16.18
C LEU A 18 -1.25 -13.28 -17.56
N VAL A 19 -0.77 -12.09 -17.92
CA VAL A 19 -1.04 -11.48 -19.22
C VAL A 19 0.04 -11.92 -20.20
N SER A 20 -0.35 -12.37 -21.40
CA SER A 20 0.61 -12.67 -22.45
C SER A 20 1.28 -11.38 -22.92
N THR A 21 2.61 -11.30 -22.82
CA THR A 21 3.39 -10.18 -23.35
C THR A 21 3.33 -10.09 -24.88
N GLU A 22 2.87 -11.14 -25.56
CA GLU A 22 2.64 -11.18 -27.00
C GLU A 22 1.23 -10.71 -27.39
N ALA A 23 0.31 -10.55 -26.43
CA ALA A 23 -1.03 -10.04 -26.70
C ALA A 23 -0.97 -8.56 -27.13
N PRO A 24 -1.94 -8.07 -27.92
CA PRO A 24 -2.10 -6.65 -28.20
C PRO A 24 -2.16 -5.83 -26.90
N ILE A 25 -1.57 -4.64 -26.92
CA ILE A 25 -1.46 -3.77 -25.74
C ILE A 25 -2.84 -3.44 -25.13
N GLU A 26 -3.88 -3.35 -25.96
CA GLU A 26 -5.28 -3.17 -25.54
C GLU A 26 -5.78 -4.33 -24.68
N GLU A 27 -5.47 -5.56 -25.06
CA GLU A 27 -5.83 -6.77 -24.31
C GLU A 27 -5.06 -6.83 -23.00
N GLN A 28 -3.77 -6.49 -23.02
CA GLN A 28 -2.95 -6.42 -21.81
C GLN A 28 -3.52 -5.43 -20.80
N TRP A 29 -3.94 -4.24 -21.25
CA TRP A 29 -4.59 -3.26 -20.39
C TRP A 29 -5.96 -3.70 -19.92
N HIS A 30 -6.76 -4.36 -20.75
CA HIS A 30 -8.08 -4.84 -20.33
C HIS A 30 -7.97 -5.85 -19.18
N ASP A 31 -7.06 -6.81 -19.29
CA ASP A 31 -6.78 -7.79 -18.24
C ASP A 31 -6.20 -7.11 -16.99
N ALA A 32 -5.25 -6.19 -17.17
CA ALA A 32 -4.66 -5.40 -16.10
C ALA A 32 -5.69 -4.60 -15.30
N LEU A 33 -6.60 -3.91 -16.00
CA LEU A 33 -7.68 -3.13 -15.39
C LEU A 33 -8.72 -4.02 -14.70
N THR A 34 -9.01 -5.19 -15.27
CA THR A 34 -9.91 -6.17 -14.65
C THR A 34 -9.34 -6.66 -13.33
N GLY A 35 -8.06 -7.07 -13.31
CA GLY A 35 -7.37 -7.50 -12.09
C GLY A 35 -7.25 -6.36 -11.07
N LEU A 36 -6.88 -5.16 -11.52
CA LEU A 36 -6.78 -3.97 -10.67
C LEU A 36 -8.11 -3.64 -9.99
N ARG A 37 -9.21 -3.65 -10.74
CA ARG A 37 -10.56 -3.41 -10.19
C ARG A 37 -10.90 -4.42 -9.11
N SER A 38 -10.74 -5.71 -9.40
CA SER A 38 -11.08 -6.75 -8.42
C SER A 38 -10.23 -6.64 -7.15
N CYS A 39 -8.95 -6.29 -7.29
CA CYS A 39 -8.11 -5.98 -6.13
C CYS A 39 -8.63 -4.75 -5.38
N ALA A 40 -8.95 -3.65 -6.08
CA ALA A 40 -9.49 -2.43 -5.47
C ALA A 40 -10.79 -2.69 -4.70
N GLU A 41 -11.69 -3.51 -5.24
CA GLU A 41 -12.94 -3.91 -4.57
C GLU A 41 -12.67 -4.64 -3.25
N GLU A 42 -11.70 -5.57 -3.22
CA GLU A 42 -11.26 -6.25 -1.99
C GLU A 42 -10.64 -5.27 -0.97
N LEU A 43 -9.80 -4.34 -1.45
CA LEU A 43 -9.22 -3.31 -0.58
C LEU A 43 -10.29 -2.39 0.01
N CYS A 44 -11.28 -1.99 -0.79
CA CYS A 44 -12.42 -1.18 -0.36
C CYS A 44 -13.24 -1.91 0.72
N ALA A 45 -13.59 -3.17 0.47
CA ALA A 45 -14.38 -3.99 1.40
C ALA A 45 -13.71 -4.13 2.78
N ARG A 46 -12.38 -4.04 2.83
CA ARG A 46 -11.56 -4.17 4.04
C ARG A 46 -11.14 -2.82 4.62
N GLY A 47 -11.45 -1.71 3.97
CA GLY A 47 -11.02 -0.37 4.37
C GLY A 47 -9.51 -0.17 4.27
N ILE A 48 -8.82 -0.88 3.38
CA ILE A 48 -7.37 -0.72 3.13
C ILE A 48 -7.12 0.44 2.16
N LEU A 49 -7.95 0.57 1.14
CA LEU A 49 -7.92 1.68 0.19
C LEU A 49 -9.35 2.01 -0.20
N LEU A 50 -9.72 3.27 -0.06
CA LEU A 50 -10.94 3.88 -0.56
C LEU A 50 -10.50 4.87 -1.65
N PRO A 51 -10.43 4.43 -2.93
CA PRO A 51 -9.89 5.25 -4.00
C PRO A 51 -10.66 6.56 -4.16
N THR A 52 -9.96 7.68 -4.15
CA THR A 52 -10.49 9.02 -4.42
C THR A 52 -9.77 9.71 -5.58
N GLU A 53 -8.63 9.14 -6.01
CA GLU A 53 -7.80 9.64 -7.09
C GLU A 53 -7.23 8.47 -7.89
N ALA A 54 -7.17 8.65 -9.21
CA ALA A 54 -6.34 7.86 -10.10
C ALA A 54 -5.24 8.74 -10.73
N THR A 55 -4.09 8.16 -11.02
CA THR A 55 -3.02 8.79 -11.80
C THR A 55 -2.61 7.84 -12.91
N VAL A 56 -2.35 8.34 -14.12
CA VAL A 56 -1.88 7.54 -15.25
C VAL A 56 -0.58 8.12 -15.77
N GLU A 57 0.47 7.31 -15.81
CA GLU A 57 1.73 7.63 -16.48
C GLU A 57 1.84 6.78 -17.74
N ARG A 58 2.22 7.40 -18.86
CA ARG A 58 2.41 6.69 -20.14
C ARG A 58 3.83 6.88 -20.63
N TRP A 59 4.40 5.83 -21.17
CA TRP A 59 5.71 5.87 -21.81
C TRP A 59 5.68 5.23 -23.18
N ARG A 60 6.38 5.89 -24.10
CA ARG A 60 6.76 5.34 -25.39
C ARG A 60 8.16 4.77 -25.29
N GLU A 61 8.34 3.56 -25.81
CA GLU A 61 9.68 3.00 -26.00
C GLU A 61 10.62 4.05 -26.63
N PHE A 62 11.81 4.21 -26.04
CA PHE A 62 12.86 5.12 -26.50
C PHE A 62 12.52 6.63 -26.46
N ARG A 63 11.53 7.05 -25.65
CA ARG A 63 11.29 8.47 -25.31
C ARG A 63 11.17 8.66 -23.79
N PRO A 64 11.47 9.87 -23.27
CA PRO A 64 11.13 10.21 -21.88
C PRO A 64 9.62 10.00 -21.64
N PRO A 65 9.20 9.58 -20.42
CA PRO A 65 7.79 9.43 -20.10
C PRO A 65 7.02 10.72 -20.33
N ASP A 66 5.82 10.59 -20.89
CA ASP A 66 4.84 11.66 -20.90
C ASP A 66 3.94 11.47 -19.68
N ILE A 67 4.32 12.12 -18.58
CA ILE A 67 3.61 12.00 -17.30
C ILE A 67 2.36 12.86 -17.40
N THR A 68 1.20 12.23 -17.57
CA THR A 68 -0.09 12.91 -17.57
C THR A 68 -0.87 12.57 -16.31
N THR A 69 -0.62 13.27 -15.21
CA THR A 69 -1.45 13.13 -14.00
C THR A 69 -2.87 13.58 -14.29
N THR A 70 -3.81 12.63 -14.27
CA THR A 70 -5.25 12.92 -14.42
C THR A 70 -5.98 12.45 -13.17
N THR A 71 -6.13 13.35 -12.21
CA THR A 71 -6.94 13.11 -11.01
C THR A 71 -8.41 13.01 -11.39
N ARG A 72 -9.04 11.88 -11.07
CA ARG A 72 -10.51 11.72 -11.08
C ARG A 72 -11.00 11.21 -9.75
N ASP A 73 -12.12 11.77 -9.31
CA ASP A 73 -12.93 11.22 -8.24
C ASP A 73 -13.55 9.90 -8.74
N LEU A 74 -13.27 8.82 -8.03
CA LEU A 74 -13.64 7.48 -8.46
C LEU A 74 -15.00 7.13 -7.86
N SER A 75 -15.99 6.90 -8.71
CA SER A 75 -17.36 6.58 -8.30
C SER A 75 -17.63 5.07 -8.30
N ALA A 76 -18.89 4.67 -8.04
CA ALA A 76 -19.32 3.26 -8.09
C ALA A 76 -19.12 2.57 -9.46
N THR A 77 -18.71 3.30 -10.50
CA THR A 77 -18.40 2.81 -11.85
C THR A 77 -16.89 2.70 -12.13
N LEU A 78 -16.11 2.30 -11.12
CA LEU A 78 -14.64 2.26 -11.16
C LEU A 78 -14.08 1.71 -12.49
N LEU A 79 -14.50 0.53 -12.99
CA LEU A 79 -13.92 -0.02 -14.23
C LEU A 79 -14.02 0.93 -15.43
N ALA A 80 -15.21 1.45 -15.68
CA ALA A 80 -15.46 2.29 -16.84
C ALA A 80 -14.67 3.60 -16.75
N GLU A 81 -14.44 4.09 -15.52
CA GLU A 81 -13.61 5.26 -15.27
C GLU A 81 -12.12 4.96 -15.53
N LEU A 82 -11.64 3.79 -15.12
CA LEU A 82 -10.26 3.35 -15.40
C LEU A 82 -10.02 3.14 -16.90
N GLU A 83 -10.95 2.48 -17.60
CA GLU A 83 -10.86 2.31 -19.06
C GLU A 83 -10.87 3.65 -19.80
N ALA A 84 -11.72 4.59 -19.37
CA ALA A 84 -11.77 5.93 -19.92
C ALA A 84 -10.47 6.72 -19.68
N LEU A 85 -9.80 6.48 -18.54
CA LEU A 85 -8.52 7.11 -18.22
C LEU A 85 -7.39 6.58 -19.09
N ILE A 86 -7.36 5.28 -19.40
CA ILE A 86 -6.37 4.67 -20.29
C ILE A 86 -6.58 5.10 -21.75
N GLY A 87 -7.84 5.18 -22.19
CA GLY A 87 -8.19 5.65 -23.53
C GLY A 87 -8.08 4.58 -24.63
N PRO A 88 -8.47 4.91 -25.87
CA PRO A 88 -8.71 3.94 -26.94
C PRO A 88 -7.44 3.43 -27.68
N ALA A 89 -6.27 4.02 -27.42
CA ALA A 89 -5.00 3.64 -28.03
C ALA A 89 -3.93 3.57 -26.93
N PRO A 90 -3.99 2.55 -26.05
CA PRO A 90 -3.15 2.49 -24.88
C PRO A 90 -1.68 2.33 -25.26
N GLU A 91 -0.85 3.10 -24.57
CA GLU A 91 0.61 2.90 -24.55
C GLU A 91 0.98 2.11 -23.30
N ARG A 92 2.23 1.68 -23.19
CA ARG A 92 2.73 1.14 -21.92
C ARG A 92 2.70 2.23 -20.87
N GLY A 93 2.56 1.83 -19.61
CA GLY A 93 2.30 2.81 -18.57
C GLY A 93 2.12 2.23 -17.19
N VAL A 94 1.81 3.13 -16.28
CA VAL A 94 1.39 2.86 -14.92
C VAL A 94 0.04 3.53 -14.71
N LEU A 95 -0.86 2.87 -13.99
CA LEU A 95 -2.03 3.49 -13.42
C LEU A 95 -2.02 3.24 -11.92
N GLU A 96 -2.14 4.30 -11.13
CA GLU A 96 -2.13 4.25 -9.66
C GLU A 96 -3.46 4.75 -9.10
N LEU A 97 -4.01 4.02 -8.15
CA LEU A 97 -5.14 4.39 -7.33
C LEU A 97 -4.65 4.85 -5.97
N ASN A 98 -5.10 6.04 -5.57
CA ASN A 98 -4.81 6.66 -4.30
C ASN A 98 -6.12 7.03 -3.60
N GLY A 99 -6.08 7.11 -2.29
CA GLY A 99 -7.23 7.56 -1.52
C GLY A 99 -7.07 7.30 -0.03
N ASP A 100 -8.19 7.14 0.66
CA ASP A 100 -8.21 7.04 2.12
C ASP A 100 -8.00 5.60 2.59
N THR A 101 -7.27 5.42 3.68
CA THR A 101 -7.19 4.14 4.40
C THR A 101 -7.87 4.27 5.75
N ARG A 102 -8.66 3.27 6.15
CA ARG A 102 -9.26 3.21 7.49
C ARG A 102 -8.25 2.65 8.49
N PHE A 103 -7.93 3.44 9.49
CA PHE A 103 -7.10 3.07 10.64
C PHE A 103 -8.03 2.83 11.83
N ASP A 104 -8.09 1.58 12.30
CA ASP A 104 -8.90 1.20 13.45
C ASP A 104 -8.08 1.36 14.74
N SER A 105 -8.63 2.00 15.77
CA SER A 105 -8.03 2.08 17.10
C SER A 105 -9.08 1.92 18.20
N LEU A 106 -8.65 1.89 19.46
CA LEU A 106 -9.54 1.80 20.62
C LEU A 106 -10.48 3.00 20.75
N ASP A 107 -10.05 4.18 20.29
CA ASP A 107 -10.84 5.42 20.31
C ASP A 107 -11.78 5.55 19.09
N GLY A 108 -11.71 4.60 18.16
CA GLY A 108 -12.54 4.54 16.97
C GLY A 108 -11.74 4.70 15.67
N PRO A 109 -12.41 4.49 14.52
CA PRO A 109 -11.75 4.53 13.22
C PRO A 109 -11.41 5.96 12.79
N ARG A 110 -10.29 6.12 12.10
CA ARG A 110 -9.87 7.33 11.39
C ARG A 110 -9.60 7.00 9.92
N PHE A 111 -9.90 7.92 9.02
CA PHE A 111 -9.53 7.81 7.61
C PHE A 111 -8.29 8.66 7.35
N VAL A 112 -7.24 8.04 6.80
CA VAL A 112 -5.94 8.67 6.55
C VAL A 112 -5.65 8.67 5.05
N PRO A 113 -5.64 9.85 4.41
CA PRO A 113 -5.37 9.97 2.98
C PRO A 113 -3.97 9.50 2.59
N GLY A 114 -3.86 8.77 1.48
CA GLY A 114 -2.63 8.32 0.84
C GLY A 114 -1.77 7.37 1.68
N ALA A 115 -2.34 6.72 2.69
CA ALA A 115 -1.63 5.73 3.51
C ALA A 115 -1.39 4.41 2.77
N CYS A 116 -2.21 4.11 1.76
CA CYS A 116 -1.99 3.01 0.83
C CYS A 116 -2.18 3.49 -0.62
N GLU A 117 -1.60 2.75 -1.54
CA GLU A 117 -1.65 2.97 -2.98
C GLU A 117 -1.73 1.61 -3.68
N LEU A 118 -2.64 1.49 -4.65
CA LEU A 118 -2.77 0.31 -5.49
C LEU A 118 -2.48 0.71 -6.93
N GLY A 119 -1.42 0.16 -7.53
CA GLY A 119 -1.04 0.44 -8.90
C GLY A 119 -1.07 -0.79 -9.79
N VAL A 120 -1.16 -0.56 -11.10
CA VAL A 120 -0.84 -1.54 -12.12
C VAL A 120 0.19 -0.96 -13.08
N THR A 121 1.16 -1.78 -13.45
CA THR A 121 2.18 -1.47 -14.46
C THR A 121 1.98 -2.40 -15.64
N VAL A 122 1.90 -1.85 -16.85
CA VAL A 122 1.91 -2.59 -18.12
C VAL A 122 3.17 -2.19 -18.88
N ASP A 123 4.14 -3.10 -18.99
CA ASP A 123 5.40 -2.89 -19.69
C ASP A 123 5.74 -4.04 -20.66
N SER A 124 6.78 -3.88 -21.48
CA SER A 124 7.29 -4.82 -22.50
C SER A 124 7.39 -6.26 -22.02
N PHE A 125 7.81 -6.43 -20.78
CA PHE A 125 8.26 -7.72 -20.27
C PHE A 125 7.29 -8.33 -19.28
N SER A 126 6.35 -7.54 -18.76
CA SER A 126 5.50 -7.97 -17.67
C SER A 126 4.41 -6.98 -17.34
N CYS A 127 3.33 -7.50 -16.76
CA CYS A 127 2.30 -6.72 -16.11
C CYS A 127 2.24 -7.06 -14.61
N TRP A 128 2.17 -6.05 -13.75
CA TRP A 128 2.18 -6.22 -12.29
C TRP A 128 1.11 -5.36 -11.63
N ILE A 129 0.41 -5.91 -10.65
CA ILE A 129 -0.36 -5.14 -9.68
C ILE A 129 0.50 -4.96 -8.43
N ARG A 130 0.55 -3.75 -7.88
CA ARG A 130 1.33 -3.43 -6.68
C ARG A 130 0.44 -2.80 -5.62
N LEU A 131 0.49 -3.32 -4.40
CA LEU A 131 -0.03 -2.63 -3.22
C LEU A 131 1.16 -2.11 -2.40
N SER A 132 1.19 -0.81 -2.17
CA SER A 132 2.17 -0.16 -1.29
C SER A 132 1.45 0.45 -0.09
N THR A 133 2.06 0.37 1.09
CA THR A 133 1.60 1.09 2.28
C THR A 133 2.70 1.96 2.85
N TYR A 134 2.31 3.15 3.27
CA TYR A 134 3.16 4.18 3.87
C TYR A 134 2.81 4.39 5.35
N ALA A 135 2.08 3.45 5.95
CA ALA A 135 1.65 3.52 7.35
C ALA A 135 2.23 2.38 8.17
N ASP A 136 2.60 2.65 9.43
CA ASP A 136 3.19 1.65 10.32
C ASP A 136 2.17 0.93 11.20
N ILE A 137 0.88 1.27 11.08
CA ILE A 137 -0.23 0.72 11.88
C ILE A 137 -0.39 -0.80 11.73
N TRP A 138 0.32 -1.39 10.76
CA TRP A 138 0.37 -2.83 10.50
C TRP A 138 1.40 -3.56 11.36
N MET A 139 2.23 -2.82 12.11
CA MET A 139 3.33 -3.33 12.91
C MET A 139 3.10 -3.03 14.39
N PRO A 140 3.57 -3.90 15.31
CA PRO A 140 3.41 -3.70 16.75
C PRO A 140 4.06 -2.46 17.33
N TYR A 141 5.12 -1.94 16.69
CA TYR A 141 5.76 -0.68 17.04
C TYR A 141 5.69 0.28 15.87
N ASN A 142 5.53 1.57 16.16
CA ASN A 142 5.56 2.62 15.15
C ASN A 142 7.01 2.90 14.69
N VAL A 143 7.20 3.72 13.66
CA VAL A 143 8.55 4.05 13.15
C VAL A 143 9.38 4.87 14.14
N MET A 144 8.82 5.32 15.26
CA MET A 144 9.54 5.96 16.37
C MET A 144 9.82 4.97 17.52
N ALA A 145 9.74 3.66 17.24
CA ALA A 145 9.92 2.57 18.21
C ALA A 145 8.95 2.60 19.41
N GLN A 146 7.80 3.26 19.30
CA GLN A 146 6.77 3.29 20.35
C GLN A 146 5.76 2.16 20.13
N SER A 147 5.30 1.55 21.23
CA SER A 147 4.28 0.49 21.20
C SER A 147 2.96 0.98 20.62
N GLN A 148 2.34 0.14 19.78
CA GLN A 148 0.99 0.30 19.25
C GLN A 148 0.33 -1.06 19.00
N TRP A 149 0.52 -2.03 19.90
CA TRP A 149 0.04 -3.41 19.73
C TRP A 149 -1.46 -3.48 19.51
N ALA A 150 -2.24 -2.75 20.31
CA ALA A 150 -3.69 -2.74 20.20
C ALA A 150 -4.14 -2.24 18.81
N VAL A 151 -3.42 -1.29 18.22
CA VAL A 151 -3.67 -0.82 16.86
C VAL A 151 -3.25 -1.89 15.86
N ALA A 152 -2.06 -2.48 15.99
CA ALA A 152 -1.61 -3.53 15.07
C ALA A 152 -2.58 -4.71 15.01
N GLU A 153 -3.12 -5.16 16.15
CA GLU A 153 -4.10 -6.26 16.22
C GLU A 153 -5.40 -5.96 15.47
N LEU A 154 -5.84 -4.70 15.43
CA LEU A 154 -7.04 -4.28 14.70
C LEU A 154 -6.82 -4.11 13.19
N ASN A 155 -5.58 -3.87 12.77
CA ASN A 155 -5.27 -3.44 11.41
C ASN A 155 -4.49 -4.50 10.61
N ALA A 156 -3.42 -5.08 11.17
CA ALA A 156 -2.53 -6.00 10.47
C ALA A 156 -3.25 -7.22 9.86
N PRO A 157 -4.23 -7.87 10.54
CA PRO A 157 -4.98 -8.98 9.94
C PRO A 157 -5.78 -8.57 8.70
N ARG A 158 -6.25 -7.32 8.61
CA ARG A 158 -6.99 -6.83 7.44
C ARG A 158 -6.07 -6.67 6.23
N LEU A 159 -4.85 -6.15 6.43
CA LEU A 159 -3.86 -6.05 5.37
C LEU A 159 -3.44 -7.43 4.87
N ARG A 160 -3.16 -8.37 5.79
CA ARG A 160 -2.83 -9.75 5.44
C ARG A 160 -3.94 -10.40 4.60
N ALA A 161 -5.19 -10.34 5.08
CA ALA A 161 -6.33 -10.91 4.36
C ALA A 161 -6.57 -10.25 2.99
N ALA A 162 -6.27 -8.95 2.85
CA ALA A 162 -6.34 -8.26 1.58
C ALA A 162 -5.28 -8.77 0.58
N LEU A 163 -4.04 -8.95 1.03
CA LEU A 163 -2.95 -9.49 0.21
C LEU A 163 -3.20 -10.94 -0.20
N GLU A 164 -3.72 -11.77 0.72
CA GLU A 164 -4.16 -13.14 0.42
C GLU A 164 -5.28 -13.15 -0.64
N ALA A 165 -6.24 -12.23 -0.56
CA ALA A 165 -7.29 -12.10 -1.57
C ALA A 165 -6.74 -11.65 -2.94
N MET A 166 -5.79 -10.71 -2.96
CA MET A 166 -5.10 -10.29 -4.18
C MET A 166 -4.34 -11.45 -4.83
N GLU A 167 -3.66 -12.29 -4.06
CA GLU A 167 -3.04 -13.53 -4.56
C GLU A 167 -4.07 -14.42 -5.26
N GLN A 168 -5.25 -14.62 -4.66
CA GLN A 168 -6.30 -15.46 -5.27
C GLN A 168 -6.85 -14.84 -6.55
N ILE A 169 -7.01 -13.52 -6.60
CA ILE A 169 -7.47 -12.78 -7.79
C ILE A 169 -6.46 -12.90 -8.93
N VAL A 170 -5.18 -12.71 -8.62
CA VAL A 170 -4.10 -12.74 -9.63
C VAL A 170 -3.71 -14.18 -10.00
N GLY A 171 -3.95 -15.14 -9.10
CA GLY A 171 -3.58 -16.55 -9.27
C GLY A 171 -2.09 -16.84 -9.08
N LYS A 172 -1.34 -15.89 -8.50
CA LYS A 172 0.09 -16.04 -8.20
C LYS A 172 0.43 -15.36 -6.87
N PRO A 173 1.40 -15.89 -6.11
CA PRO A 173 1.84 -15.27 -4.87
C PRO A 173 2.47 -13.89 -5.15
N GLY A 174 2.20 -12.96 -4.25
CA GLY A 174 2.84 -11.65 -4.25
C GLY A 174 4.29 -11.75 -3.78
N TYR A 175 5.15 -10.92 -4.37
CA TYR A 175 6.53 -10.75 -3.99
C TYR A 175 6.73 -9.43 -3.27
N ALA A 176 7.52 -9.45 -2.20
CA ALA A 176 7.89 -8.25 -1.44
C ALA A 176 9.32 -8.39 -0.92
N GLU A 177 9.98 -7.25 -0.76
CA GLU A 177 11.30 -7.14 -0.13
C GLU A 177 11.17 -6.41 1.19
N ASP A 178 12.11 -6.69 2.10
CA ASP A 178 12.29 -5.89 3.31
C ASP A 178 12.48 -4.42 2.91
N SER A 179 11.68 -3.55 3.52
CA SER A 179 11.92 -2.11 3.41
C SER A 179 12.92 -1.68 4.47
N ARG A 180 13.37 -0.43 4.38
CA ARG A 180 14.18 0.17 5.45
C ARG A 180 13.42 0.23 6.77
N PHE A 181 12.09 0.37 6.72
CA PHE A 181 11.23 0.54 7.89
C PHE A 181 10.74 -0.77 8.49
N ALA A 182 10.61 -1.82 7.68
CA ALA A 182 9.98 -3.07 8.08
C ALA A 182 10.59 -4.29 7.40
N LYS A 183 10.59 -5.41 8.11
CA LYS A 183 10.75 -6.74 7.54
C LYS A 183 9.44 -7.25 7.00
N VAL A 184 9.49 -7.95 5.87
CA VAL A 184 8.34 -8.63 5.30
C VAL A 184 8.46 -10.13 5.54
N ASP A 185 7.48 -10.71 6.24
CA ASP A 185 7.33 -12.16 6.41
C ASP A 185 6.04 -12.62 5.71
N GLY A 186 6.16 -12.94 4.42
CA GLY A 186 5.02 -13.20 3.54
C GLY A 186 4.13 -11.96 3.39
N TYR A 187 2.96 -11.98 4.00
CA TYR A 187 1.97 -10.88 3.99
C TYR A 187 1.88 -10.15 5.33
N GLU A 188 2.84 -10.36 6.23
CA GLU A 188 2.97 -9.66 7.50
C GLU A 188 4.14 -8.68 7.48
N LEU A 189 3.96 -7.52 8.12
CA LEU A 189 5.02 -6.55 8.38
C LEU A 189 5.50 -6.69 9.82
N ARG A 190 6.82 -6.65 10.01
CA ARG A 190 7.46 -6.70 11.33
C ARG A 190 8.50 -5.61 11.48
N ASN A 191 8.63 -5.07 12.68
CA ASN A 191 9.70 -4.12 12.98
C ASN A 191 11.09 -4.77 12.85
N HIS A 192 12.09 -3.98 12.44
CA HIS A 192 13.49 -4.38 12.56
C HIS A 192 13.90 -4.38 14.04
N ILE A 193 14.46 -5.50 14.51
CA ILE A 193 14.96 -5.64 15.89
C ILE A 193 16.46 -5.93 15.83
N VAL A 194 17.26 -5.07 16.46
CA VAL A 194 18.72 -5.19 16.55
C VAL A 194 19.13 -5.19 18.01
N ARG A 195 19.79 -6.28 18.43
CA ARG A 195 20.27 -6.46 19.83
C ARG A 195 19.18 -6.34 20.91
N GLY A 196 17.92 -6.54 20.55
CA GLY A 196 16.77 -6.45 21.46
C GLY A 196 16.01 -5.14 21.37
N ASP A 197 16.55 -4.15 20.64
CA ASP A 197 15.92 -2.85 20.47
C ASP A 197 15.23 -2.76 19.10
N VAL A 198 14.06 -2.15 19.07
CA VAL A 198 13.34 -1.82 17.82
C VAL A 198 14.04 -0.64 17.18
N LEU A 199 14.42 -0.76 15.91
CA LEU A 199 15.01 0.36 15.17
C LEU A 199 13.96 1.44 14.94
N ASP A 200 14.31 2.68 15.28
CA ASP A 200 13.49 3.84 14.99
C ASP A 200 13.94 4.56 13.70
N LEU A 201 13.20 5.61 13.36
CA LEU A 201 13.42 6.45 12.19
C LEU A 201 14.82 7.09 12.19
N GLN A 202 15.35 7.45 13.37
CA GLN A 202 16.66 8.07 13.54
C GLN A 202 17.80 7.06 13.35
N ASP A 203 17.63 5.84 13.85
CA ASP A 203 18.56 4.73 13.61
C ASP A 203 18.71 4.43 12.10
N MET A 204 17.66 4.68 11.32
CA MET A 204 17.63 4.53 9.87
C MET A 204 18.17 5.75 9.10
N GLY A 205 18.60 6.81 9.81
CA GLY A 205 19.17 8.02 9.23
C GLY A 205 18.15 9.07 8.78
N TYR A 206 16.91 8.99 9.26
CA TYR A 206 15.83 9.93 8.97
C TYR A 206 15.46 10.75 10.20
N ASP A 207 14.77 11.86 9.99
CA ASP A 207 14.20 12.67 11.08
C ASP A 207 12.67 12.71 11.01
N GLU A 208 12.05 13.29 12.02
CA GLU A 208 10.58 13.36 12.14
C GLU A 208 9.88 14.15 11.03
N SER A 209 10.61 14.90 10.18
CA SER A 209 10.02 15.57 9.02
C SER A 209 9.50 14.59 7.96
N TRP A 210 9.90 13.33 8.05
CA TRP A 210 9.39 12.25 7.20
C TRP A 210 7.99 11.78 7.60
N ILE A 211 7.49 12.22 8.75
CA ILE A 211 6.18 11.87 9.27
C ILE A 211 5.14 12.86 8.73
N ALA A 212 4.35 12.41 7.76
CA ALA A 212 3.26 13.20 7.19
C ALA A 212 2.05 13.29 8.12
N ASP A 213 1.76 12.21 8.87
CA ASP A 213 0.64 12.17 9.81
C ASP A 213 1.00 11.32 11.04
N ARG A 214 0.82 11.91 12.23
CA ARG A 214 1.01 11.20 13.50
C ARG A 214 -0.31 10.60 13.94
N TRP A 215 -0.35 9.26 13.96
CA TRP A 215 -1.50 8.48 14.41
C TRP A 215 -1.15 6.99 14.43
N PRO A 216 -1.54 6.17 15.41
CA PRO A 216 -2.32 6.49 16.61
C PRO A 216 -1.49 7.23 17.66
N GLU A 217 -2.13 7.65 18.76
CA GLU A 217 -1.39 7.87 20.00
C GLU A 217 -0.73 6.53 20.41
N PRO A 218 0.53 6.54 20.89
CA PRO A 218 1.16 5.32 21.37
C PRO A 218 0.29 4.70 22.47
N ASP A 219 0.38 3.38 22.63
CA ASP A 219 -0.26 2.71 23.76
C ASP A 219 0.17 3.46 25.05
N PRO A 220 -0.74 3.72 26.00
CA PRO A 220 -0.33 4.26 27.28
C PRO A 220 0.79 3.37 27.81
N PRO A 221 1.90 3.96 28.32
CA PRO A 221 2.99 3.17 28.85
C PRO A 221 2.41 2.18 29.85
N ASP A 222 2.91 0.94 29.87
CA ASP A 222 2.61 -0.01 30.94
C ASP A 222 2.66 0.77 32.26
N PRO A 223 1.59 0.72 33.10
CA PRO A 223 1.63 1.43 34.37
C PRO A 223 2.92 1.02 35.09
N PRO A 224 3.68 1.98 35.66
CA PRO A 224 4.90 1.63 36.37
C PRO A 224 4.55 0.51 37.36
N PRO A 225 5.40 -0.53 37.51
CA PRO A 225 5.10 -1.63 38.42
C PRO A 225 4.69 -1.02 39.75
N GLY A 226 3.41 -1.20 40.10
CA GLY A 226 2.84 -0.65 41.32
C GLY A 226 3.71 -1.08 42.49
N PRO A 227 3.84 -0.26 43.54
CA PRO A 227 4.71 -0.61 44.67
C PRO A 227 4.39 -2.02 45.11
N ALA A 228 5.40 -2.90 45.07
CA ALA A 228 5.29 -4.23 45.64
C ALA A 228 4.74 -4.06 47.06
N GLY A 229 3.60 -4.70 47.31
CA GLY A 229 2.78 -4.46 48.48
C GLY A 229 3.60 -4.33 49.77
N ALA A 230 3.31 -3.28 50.52
CA ALA A 230 3.69 -3.16 51.92
C ALA A 230 2.67 -3.90 52.79
#